data_AF-A0A7S1HM58-F1
#
_entry.id   AF-A0A7S1HM58-F1
#
_cell.length_a   1.000
_cell.length_b   1.000
_cell.length_c   1.000
_cell.angle_alpha   90.00
_cell.angle_beta   90.00
_cell.angle_gamma   90.00
#
_symmetry.space_group_name_H-M   'P 1'
#
loop_
_entity.id
_entity.type
_entity.pdbx_description
1 polymer ?
#
loop_
_entity_poly.entity_id
_entity_poly.type
_entity_poly.pdbx_seq_one_letter_code
_entity_poly.pdbx_strand_id
1 'polypeptide(L)'
;AEALAREAAHQAADVAIQARSEAREAYGLYRSAYALAREHRDALLPLAQQVSQQQLLRYNAMLIGVFELLADVRRQASAVSAAQDALRDFWLAQVDLDQALVGRTTPMLPDAPQAAAAPASH
;
A
#
# COMPACT_ATOMS: atom_id res chain seq x y z
N ALA A 1 -13.78 -3.32 -47.66
CA ALA A 1 -13.04 -4.27 -46.80
C ALA A 1 -11.76 -3.64 -46.25
N GLU A 2 -10.88 -3.06 -47.09
CA GLU A 2 -9.58 -2.50 -46.66
C GLU A 2 -9.66 -1.31 -45.68
N ALA A 3 -10.69 -0.47 -45.77
CA ALA A 3 -10.88 0.64 -44.83
C ALA A 3 -11.16 0.16 -43.39
N LEU A 4 -12.02 -0.87 -43.24
CA LEU A 4 -12.31 -1.48 -41.94
C LEU A 4 -11.08 -2.19 -41.35
N ALA A 5 -10.26 -2.83 -42.20
CA ALA A 5 -9.01 -3.45 -41.76
C ALA A 5 -8.01 -2.41 -41.23
N ARG A 6 -7.89 -1.25 -41.91
CA ARG A 6 -7.05 -0.14 -41.45
C ARG A 6 -7.54 0.45 -40.13
N GLU A 7 -8.85 0.66 -40.01
CA GLU A 7 -9.45 1.16 -38.76
C GLU A 7 -9.20 0.20 -37.59
N ALA A 8 -9.44 -1.10 -37.78
CA ALA A 8 -9.15 -2.11 -36.78
C ALA A 8 -7.66 -2.16 -36.40
N ALA A 9 -6.75 -1.98 -37.37
CA ALA A 9 -5.31 -1.92 -37.11
C ALA A 9 -4.91 -0.68 -36.29
N HIS A 10 -5.51 0.48 -36.56
CA HIS A 10 -5.30 1.70 -35.77
C HIS A 10 -5.79 1.53 -34.33
N GLN A 11 -7.00 0.99 -34.15
CA GLN A 11 -7.54 0.71 -32.82
C GLN A 11 -6.66 -0.26 -32.02
N ALA A 12 -6.15 -1.33 -32.66
CA ALA A 12 -5.24 -2.26 -32.02
C ALA A 12 -3.91 -1.61 -31.63
N ALA A 13 -3.37 -0.74 -32.48
CA ALA A 13 -2.14 0.01 -32.17
C ALA A 13 -2.33 0.96 -30.98
N ASP A 14 -3.45 1.68 -30.93
CA ASP A 14 -3.77 2.58 -29.83
C ASP A 14 -3.90 1.82 -28.50
N VAL A 15 -4.62 0.69 -28.49
CA VAL A 15 -4.75 -0.18 -27.31
C VAL A 15 -3.39 -0.70 -26.85
N ALA A 16 -2.52 -1.11 -27.76
CA ALA A 16 -1.18 -1.59 -27.42
C ALA A 16 -0.30 -0.49 -26.80
N ILE A 17 -0.41 0.75 -27.29
CA ILE A 17 0.31 1.91 -26.73
C ILE A 17 -0.19 2.23 -25.32
N GLN A 18 -1.50 2.22 -25.11
CA GLN A 18 -2.10 2.45 -23.80
C GLN A 18 -1.67 1.38 -22.79
N ALA A 19 -1.83 0.09 -23.12
CA ALA A 19 -1.45 -1.01 -22.24
C ALA A 19 0.03 -0.95 -21.82
N ARG A 20 0.93 -0.63 -22.77
CA ARG A 20 2.36 -0.48 -22.48
C ARG A 20 2.64 0.70 -21.54
N SER A 21 1.89 1.79 -21.69
CA SER A 21 2.05 2.98 -20.86
C SER A 21 1.57 2.70 -19.43
N GLU A 22 0.38 2.11 -19.28
CA GLU A 22 -0.17 1.68 -17.99
C GLU A 22 0.79 0.74 -17.24
N ALA A 23 1.32 -0.29 -17.92
CA ALA A 23 2.28 -1.21 -17.31
C ALA A 23 3.57 -0.51 -16.83
N ARG A 24 4.03 0.50 -17.58
CA ARG A 24 5.22 1.28 -17.20
C ARG A 24 5.00 2.12 -15.96
N GLU A 25 3.84 2.77 -15.88
CA GLU A 25 3.45 3.58 -14.73
C GLU A 25 3.26 2.72 -13.48
N ALA A 26 2.51 1.61 -13.59
CA ALA A 26 2.30 0.68 -12.51
C ALA A 26 3.61 0.09 -11.99
N TYR A 27 4.57 -0.22 -12.88
CA TYR A 27 5.89 -0.68 -12.48
C TYR A 27 6.69 0.38 -11.69
N GLY A 28 6.58 1.65 -12.10
CA GLY A 28 7.19 2.77 -11.37
C GLY A 28 6.64 2.90 -9.96
N LEU A 29 5.31 2.83 -9.81
CA LEU A 29 4.63 2.86 -8.52
C LEU A 29 5.03 1.68 -7.64
N TYR A 30 4.95 0.45 -8.16
CA TYR A 30 5.39 -0.76 -7.47
C TYR A 30 6.80 -0.63 -6.90
N ARG A 31 7.75 -0.16 -7.72
CA ARG A 31 9.16 -0.06 -7.34
C ARG A 31 9.40 1.00 -6.27
N SER A 32 8.65 2.10 -6.31
CA SER A 32 8.70 3.14 -5.27
C SER A 32 8.09 2.65 -3.95
N ALA A 33 6.93 2.00 -3.99
CA ALA A 33 6.25 1.46 -2.81
C ALA A 33 7.09 0.35 -2.14
N TYR A 34 7.71 -0.52 -2.93
CA TYR A 34 8.65 -1.51 -2.42
C TYR A 34 9.84 -0.89 -1.70
N ALA A 35 10.44 0.16 -2.28
CA ALA A 35 11.57 0.85 -1.67
C ALA A 35 11.18 1.48 -0.32
N LEU A 36 9.99 2.10 -0.25
CA LEU A 36 9.46 2.67 0.99
C LEU A 36 9.22 1.58 2.04
N ALA A 37 8.48 0.52 1.69
CA ALA A 37 8.20 -0.59 2.60
C ALA A 37 9.49 -1.23 3.16
N ARG A 38 10.51 -1.39 2.31
CA ARG A 38 11.82 -1.90 2.72
C ARG A 38 12.52 -0.95 3.70
N GLU A 39 12.55 0.35 3.42
CA GLU A 39 13.17 1.34 4.32
C GLU A 39 12.51 1.35 5.71
N HIS A 40 11.18 1.28 5.75
CA HIS A 40 10.44 1.18 7.00
C HIS A 40 10.82 -0.08 7.79
N ARG A 41 10.94 -1.22 7.13
CA ARG A 41 11.26 -2.50 7.77
C ARG A 41 12.73 -2.59 8.21
N ASP A 42 13.64 -2.19 7.34
CA ASP A 42 15.07 -2.46 7.50
C ASP A 42 15.80 -1.34 8.28
N ALA A 43 15.27 -0.11 8.27
CA ALA A 43 15.91 1.03 8.95
C ALA A 43 15.02 1.64 10.05
N LEU A 44 13.78 2.03 9.74
CA LEU A 44 12.97 2.85 10.66
C LEU A 44 12.45 2.06 11.86
N LEU A 45 11.98 0.83 11.66
CA LEU A 45 11.52 -0.03 12.77
C LEU A 45 12.65 -0.40 13.75
N PRO A 46 13.82 -0.90 13.29
CA PRO A 46 14.95 -1.16 14.19
C PRO A 46 15.42 0.09 14.93
N LEU A 47 15.47 1.25 14.26
CA LEU A 47 15.85 2.51 14.89
C LEU A 47 14.88 2.89 16.01
N ALA A 48 13.56 2.81 15.76
CA ALA A 48 12.55 3.10 16.78
C ALA A 48 12.69 2.15 18.00
N GLN A 49 13.00 0.88 17.76
CA GLN A 49 13.26 -0.08 18.83
C GLN A 49 14.51 0.26 19.65
N GLN A 50 15.60 0.66 19.00
CA GLN A 50 16.84 1.09 19.68
C GLN A 50 16.60 2.32 20.55
N VAL A 51 15.88 3.31 20.03
CA VAL A 51 15.50 4.52 20.78
C VAL A 51 14.69 4.14 22.01
N SER A 52 13.70 3.25 21.86
CA SER A 52 12.85 2.86 22.98
C SER A 52 13.59 2.11 24.09
N GLN A 53 14.50 1.22 23.72
CA GLN A 53 15.39 0.56 24.68
C GLN A 53 16.24 1.58 25.46
N GLN A 54 16.77 2.60 24.78
CA GLN A 54 17.53 3.66 25.44
C GLN A 54 16.65 4.52 26.37
N GLN A 55 15.43 4.83 25.97
CA GLN A 55 14.49 5.59 26.81
C GLN A 55 14.14 4.83 28.09
N LEU A 56 13.96 3.51 27.99
CA LEU A 56 13.74 2.66 29.16
C LEU A 56 14.95 2.69 30.12
N LEU A 57 16.18 2.62 29.59
CA LEU A 57 17.39 2.72 30.41
C LEU A 57 17.50 4.08 31.12
N ARG A 58 17.17 5.18 30.42
CA ARG A 58 17.16 6.53 31.00
C ARG A 58 16.10 6.68 32.08
N TYR A 59 14.92 6.09 31.88
CA TYR A 59 13.85 6.08 32.88
C TYR A 59 14.30 5.34 34.14
N ASN A 60 14.87 4.15 33.98
CA ASN A 60 15.41 3.36 35.09
C ASN A 60 16.53 4.10 35.85
N ALA A 61 17.33 4.91 35.16
CA ALA A 61 18.35 5.77 35.74
C ALA A 61 17.82 7.10 36.31
N MET A 62 16.49 7.29 36.38
CA MET A 62 15.82 8.52 36.82
C MET A 62 16.22 9.78 36.01
N LEU A 63 16.67 9.62 34.76
CA LEU A 63 17.06 10.72 33.88
C LEU A 63 15.90 11.28 33.05
N ILE A 64 14.80 10.52 32.95
CA ILE A 64 13.54 10.93 32.31
C ILE A 64 12.36 10.54 33.19
N GLY A 65 11.26 11.28 33.06
CA GLY A 65 10.00 11.00 33.73
C GLY A 65 9.08 10.04 32.96
N VAL A 66 8.01 9.59 33.61
CA VAL A 66 7.01 8.67 33.01
C VAL A 66 6.32 9.25 31.77
N PHE A 67 6.08 10.55 31.71
CA PHE A 67 5.44 11.19 30.56
C PHE A 67 6.31 11.12 29.30
N GLU A 68 7.63 11.21 29.46
CA GLU A 68 8.58 11.07 28.35
C GLU A 68 8.64 9.63 27.85
N LEU A 69 8.51 8.64 28.75
CA LEU A 69 8.38 7.22 28.40
C LEU A 69 7.07 6.95 27.64
N LEU A 70 5.94 7.50 28.10
CA LEU A 70 4.66 7.36 27.39
C LEU A 70 4.66 8.04 26.02
N ALA A 71 5.36 9.18 25.89
CA ALA A 71 5.57 9.83 24.61
C ALA A 71 6.41 8.95 23.66
N ASP A 72 7.41 8.25 24.17
CA ASP A 72 8.19 7.30 23.39
C ASP A 72 7.35 6.12 22.87
N VAL A 73 6.53 5.52 23.73
CA VAL A 73 5.60 4.44 23.35
C VAL A 73 4.66 4.89 22.23
N ARG A 74 4.16 6.13 22.27
CA ARG A 74 3.32 6.68 21.19
C ARG A 74 4.08 6.81 19.87
N ARG A 75 5.34 7.25 19.91
CA ARG A 75 6.20 7.33 18.71
C ARG A 75 6.47 5.94 18.15
N GLN A 76 6.72 4.94 19.01
CA GLN A 76 6.91 3.56 18.59
C GLN A 76 5.66 3.00 17.91
N ALA A 77 4.47 3.22 18.48
CA ALA A 77 3.20 2.80 17.86
C ALA A 77 2.99 3.47 16.50
N SER A 78 3.31 4.75 16.36
CA SER A 78 3.26 5.46 15.09
C SER A 78 4.23 4.90 14.06
N ALA A 79 5.46 4.54 14.46
CA ALA A 79 6.44 3.92 13.57
C ALA A 79 5.98 2.55 13.06
N VAL A 80 5.33 1.74 13.92
CA VAL A 80 4.73 0.47 13.53
C VAL A 80 3.58 0.66 12.55
N SER A 81 2.66 1.59 12.84
CA SER A 81 1.56 1.91 11.93
C SER A 81 2.08 2.34 10.56
N ALA A 82 3.06 3.24 10.51
CA ALA A 82 3.64 3.72 9.25
C ALA A 82 4.29 2.58 8.44
N ALA A 83 4.95 1.63 9.11
CA ALA A 83 5.50 0.45 8.45
C ALA A 83 4.42 -0.49 7.89
N GLN A 84 3.30 -0.65 8.61
CA GLN A 84 2.15 -1.42 8.13
C GLN A 84 1.48 -0.75 6.92
N ASP A 85 1.31 0.57 6.97
CA ASP A 85 0.77 1.36 5.87
C ASP A 85 1.67 1.24 4.62
N ALA A 86 2.99 1.38 4.78
CA ALA A 86 3.92 1.22 3.67
C ALA A 86 3.89 -0.19 3.05
N LEU A 87 3.74 -1.24 3.87
CA LEU A 87 3.56 -2.61 3.38
C LEU A 87 2.24 -2.79 2.63
N ARG A 88 1.13 -2.25 3.17
CA ARG A 88 -0.17 -2.28 2.50
C ARG A 88 -0.07 -1.62 1.13
N ASP A 89 0.51 -0.42 1.07
CA ASP A 89 0.61 0.36 -0.16
C ASP A 89 1.50 -0.36 -1.20
N PHE A 90 2.55 -1.06 -0.75
CA PHE A 90 3.32 -1.97 -1.60
C PHE A 90 2.48 -3.10 -2.19
N TRP A 91 1.67 -3.78 -1.38
CA TRP A 91 0.81 -4.87 -1.86
C TRP A 91 -0.26 -4.38 -2.84
N LEU A 92 -0.83 -3.20 -2.60
CA LEU A 92 -1.75 -2.56 -3.54
C LEU A 92 -1.05 -2.26 -4.88
N ALA A 93 0.13 -1.66 -4.84
CA ALA A 93 0.89 -1.36 -6.06
C ALA A 93 1.33 -2.62 -6.82
N GLN A 94 1.57 -3.73 -6.11
CA GLN A 94 1.83 -5.03 -6.74
C GLN A 94 0.58 -5.55 -7.48
N VAL A 95 -0.59 -5.49 -6.84
CA VAL A 95 -1.86 -5.88 -7.46
C VAL A 95 -2.18 -5.02 -8.68
N ASP A 96 -1.89 -3.71 -8.63
CA ASP A 96 -2.07 -2.81 -9.77
C ASP A 96 -1.13 -3.15 -10.94
N LEU A 97 0.13 -3.49 -10.64
CA LEU A 97 1.08 -3.97 -11.66
C LEU A 97 0.62 -5.30 -12.28
N ASP A 98 0.18 -6.26 -11.47
CA ASP A 98 -0.31 -7.54 -11.95
C ASP A 98 -1.53 -7.36 -12.87
N GLN A 99 -2.45 -6.46 -12.52
CA GLN A 99 -3.59 -6.09 -13.38
C GLN A 99 -3.14 -5.41 -14.68
N ALA A 100 -2.13 -4.55 -14.65
CA ALA A 100 -1.62 -3.90 -15.86
C ALA A 100 -0.92 -4.89 -16.83
N LEU A 101 -0.33 -5.98 -16.30
CA LEU A 101 0.36 -7.01 -17.09
C LEU A 101 -0.59 -8.08 -17.66
N VAL A 102 -1.53 -8.56 -16.85
CA VAL A 102 -2.44 -9.67 -17.22
C VAL A 102 -3.76 -9.15 -17.84
N GLY A 103 -4.04 -7.86 -17.68
CA GLY A 103 -5.34 -7.28 -17.95
C GLY A 103 -6.19 -7.21 -16.68
N ARG A 104 -7.10 -6.25 -16.64
CA ARG A 104 -7.94 -5.95 -15.47
C ARG A 104 -8.86 -7.14 -15.18
N THR A 105 -8.43 -8.03 -14.30
CA THR A 105 -9.29 -9.07 -13.73
C THR A 105 -10.12 -8.40 -12.66
N THR A 106 -11.35 -8.01 -12.98
CA THR A 106 -12.30 -7.58 -11.94
C THR A 106 -12.42 -8.75 -10.96
N PRO A 107 -11.96 -8.62 -9.70
CA PRO A 107 -12.20 -9.68 -8.74
C PRO A 107 -13.72 -9.75 -8.60
N MET A 108 -14.29 -10.89 -8.98
CA MET A 108 -15.67 -11.21 -8.65
C MET A 108 -15.70 -11.39 -7.13
N LEU A 109 -15.83 -10.28 -6.39
CA LEU A 109 -16.26 -10.39 -5.01
C LEU A 109 -17.66 -11.01 -5.07
N PRO A 110 -17.88 -12.17 -4.42
CA PRO A 110 -19.24 -12.66 -4.28
C PRO A 110 -20.03 -11.54 -3.61
N ASP A 111 -21.18 -11.19 -4.20
CA ASP A 111 -22.11 -10.21 -3.63
C ASP A 111 -22.27 -10.53 -2.15
N ALA A 112 -21.73 -9.67 -1.28
CA ALA A 112 -21.99 -9.77 0.13
C ALA A 112 -23.51 -9.72 0.27
N PRO A 113 -24.16 -10.66 1.00
CA PRO A 113 -25.59 -10.63 1.16
C PRO A 113 -25.96 -9.25 1.72
N GLN A 114 -26.73 -8.48 0.93
CA GLN A 114 -27.33 -7.24 1.38
C GLN A 114 -27.99 -7.53 2.71
N ALA A 115 -27.43 -6.96 3.78
CA ALA A 115 -28.03 -7.02 5.10
C ALA A 115 -29.45 -6.47 4.94
N ALA A 116 -30.44 -7.36 5.05
CA ALA A 116 -31.83 -7.04 4.90
C ALA A 116 -32.17 -5.89 5.83
N ALA A 117 -32.50 -4.74 5.24
CA ALA A 117 -33.06 -3.61 5.97
C ALA A 117 -34.34 -4.11 6.67
N ALA A 118 -34.29 -4.18 8.01
CA ALA A 118 -35.43 -4.52 8.82
C ALA A 118 -36.56 -3.49 8.56
N PRO A 119 -37.80 -3.92 8.32
CA PRO A 119 -38.90 -2.99 8.13
C PRO A 119 -39.20 -2.29 9.46
N ALA A 120 -39.14 -0.95 9.45
CA ALA A 120 -39.67 -0.13 10.52
C ALA A 120 -41.18 -0.37 10.63
N SER A 121 -41.61 -0.93 11.76
CA SER A 121 -43.01 -1.13 12.10
C SER A 121 -43.70 0.21 12.39
N HIS A 122 -44.88 0.38 11.78
CA HIS A 122 -45.87 1.42 12.03
C HIS A 122 -46.64 1.13 13.33
#